data_AF-A0A2P8N9A9-F1
#
_entry.id   AF-A0A2P8N9A9-F1
#
_cell.length_a   1.000
_cell.length_b   1.000
_cell.length_c   1.000
_cell.angle_alpha   90.00
_cell.angle_beta   90.00
_cell.angle_gamma   90.00
#
_symmetry.space_group_name_H-M   'P 1'
#
loop_
_entity.id
_entity.type
_entity.pdbx_description
1 polymer ?
#
loop_
_entity_poly.entity_id
_entity_poly.type
_entity_poly.pdbx_seq_one_letter_code
_entity_poly.pdbx_strand_id
1 'polypeptide(L)'
;MHKFTVESTYHLPVYRHRTYDAATPADACRKAIGDDDWSAEKCDYETAGETYITGIWYGTDTAYRVESTTVPSQFHETIQRKAEHFQELFDQLVYVARPAGLSRADFDRWLPKAIATVEKAKAIIEERRDPDVQTEPPGS
;
A
#
# COMPACT_ATOMS: atom_id res chain seq x y z
N MET A 1 15.20 -14.31 -24.28
CA MET A 1 14.01 -13.82 -23.56
C MET A 1 14.19 -14.14 -22.09
N HIS A 2 14.03 -13.15 -21.20
CA HIS A 2 14.09 -13.39 -19.75
C HIS A 2 12.80 -14.08 -19.28
N LYS A 3 12.92 -14.95 -18.27
CA LYS A 3 11.77 -15.61 -17.64
C LYS A 3 11.65 -15.13 -16.20
N PHE A 4 10.43 -14.96 -15.74
CA PHE A 4 10.13 -14.57 -14.37
C PHE A 4 9.05 -15.50 -13.82
N THR A 5 9.15 -15.80 -12.53
CA THR A 5 8.06 -16.38 -11.74
C THR A 5 7.42 -15.22 -10.98
N VAL A 6 6.10 -15.08 -11.07
CA VAL A 6 5.36 -13.96 -10.46
C VAL A 6 4.27 -14.55 -9.56
N GLU A 7 4.19 -14.05 -8.33
CA GLU A 7 3.12 -14.37 -7.40
C GLU A 7 2.10 -13.23 -7.39
N SER A 8 0.87 -13.57 -7.73
CA SER A 8 -0.29 -12.68 -7.66
C SER A 8 -1.28 -13.18 -6.62
N THR A 9 -1.86 -12.28 -5.85
CA THR A 9 -2.88 -12.59 -4.84
C THR A 9 -3.94 -11.50 -4.82
N TYR A 10 -4.98 -11.69 -4.01
CA TYR A 10 -5.99 -10.68 -3.72
C TYR A 10 -6.51 -10.91 -2.29
N HIS A 11 -7.02 -9.86 -1.64
CA HIS A 11 -7.66 -10.03 -0.34
C HIS A 11 -9.05 -10.63 -0.51
N LEU A 12 -9.31 -11.76 0.14
CA LEU A 12 -10.63 -12.39 0.22
C LEU A 12 -11.21 -12.13 1.62
N PRO A 13 -12.20 -11.24 1.77
CA PRO A 13 -12.83 -11.02 3.06
C PRO A 13 -13.48 -12.28 3.58
N VAL A 14 -13.26 -12.55 4.87
CA VAL A 14 -13.92 -13.63 5.61
C VAL A 14 -14.75 -13.00 6.72
N TYR A 15 -16.02 -13.36 6.79
CA TYR A 15 -16.97 -12.81 7.76
C TYR A 15 -17.74 -13.92 8.46
N ARG A 16 -18.32 -13.57 9.61
CA ARG A 16 -19.28 -14.42 10.34
C ARG A 16 -20.41 -13.55 10.87
N HIS A 17 -21.59 -14.15 11.02
CA HIS A 17 -22.72 -13.49 11.68
C HIS A 17 -23.00 -14.18 13.01
N ARG A 18 -23.03 -13.39 14.09
CA ARG A 18 -23.37 -13.84 15.44
C ARG A 18 -24.19 -12.78 16.16
N THR A 19 -25.03 -13.23 17.07
CA THR A 19 -25.83 -12.37 17.93
C THR A 19 -25.17 -12.29 19.30
N TYR A 20 -25.02 -11.08 19.83
CA TYR A 20 -24.46 -10.85 21.16
C TYR A 20 -25.44 -10.02 21.99
N ASP A 21 -25.82 -10.52 23.16
CA ASP A 21 -26.55 -9.72 24.13
C ASP A 21 -25.63 -8.64 24.71
N ALA A 22 -25.98 -7.37 24.54
CA ALA A 22 -25.15 -6.27 25.02
C ALA A 22 -26.02 -5.03 25.30
N ALA A 23 -25.56 -4.19 26.23
CA ALA A 23 -26.27 -2.96 26.59
C ALA A 23 -26.15 -1.87 25.52
N THR A 24 -25.05 -1.88 24.75
CA THR A 24 -24.79 -0.90 23.68
C THR A 24 -24.20 -1.58 22.43
N PRO A 25 -24.29 -0.95 21.24
CA PRO A 25 -23.60 -1.44 20.04
C PRO A 25 -22.09 -1.59 20.24
N ALA A 26 -21.45 -0.66 20.97
CA ALA A 26 -20.02 -0.73 21.26
C ALA A 26 -19.66 -1.95 22.14
N ASP A 27 -20.52 -2.29 23.11
CA ASP A 27 -20.34 -3.50 23.92
C ASP A 27 -20.50 -4.78 23.08
N ALA A 28 -21.46 -4.81 22.15
CA ALA A 28 -21.61 -5.93 21.21
C ALA A 28 -20.38 -6.08 20.30
N CYS A 29 -19.86 -4.98 19.74
CA CYS A 29 -18.64 -5.01 18.93
C CYS A 29 -17.43 -5.50 19.72
N ARG A 30 -17.27 -5.05 20.98
CA ARG A 30 -16.18 -5.53 21.84
C ARG A 30 -16.29 -7.03 22.12
N LYS A 31 -17.50 -7.55 22.36
CA LYS A 31 -17.74 -9.00 22.46
C LYS A 31 -17.40 -9.73 21.16
N ALA A 32 -17.80 -9.18 20.01
CA ALA A 32 -17.53 -9.78 18.71
C ALA A 32 -16.05 -9.84 18.35
N ILE A 33 -15.24 -8.85 18.75
CA ILE A 33 -13.78 -8.85 18.55
C ILE A 33 -13.08 -9.86 19.47
N GLY A 34 -13.57 -10.05 20.69
CA GLY A 34 -13.01 -11.01 21.65
C GLY A 34 -13.49 -12.45 21.48
N ASP A 35 -14.43 -12.72 20.57
CA ASP A 35 -14.89 -14.08 20.26
C ASP A 35 -13.93 -14.73 19.24
N ASP A 36 -13.14 -15.70 19.65
CA ASP A 36 -12.18 -16.36 18.75
C ASP A 36 -12.78 -17.52 17.94
N ASP A 37 -14.09 -17.79 18.07
CA ASP A 37 -14.73 -18.92 17.38
C ASP A 37 -15.21 -18.56 15.96
N TRP A 38 -14.37 -18.88 14.98
CA TRP A 38 -14.61 -18.66 13.55
C TRP A 38 -15.25 -19.86 12.82
N SER A 39 -15.78 -20.86 13.54
CA SER A 39 -16.37 -22.07 12.93
C SER A 39 -17.51 -21.82 11.93
N ALA A 40 -18.18 -20.67 12.00
CA ALA A 40 -19.28 -20.28 11.12
C ALA A 40 -18.87 -19.23 10.06
N GLU A 41 -17.58 -19.14 9.76
CA GLU A 41 -17.05 -18.20 8.79
C GLU A 41 -17.51 -18.48 7.36
N LYS A 42 -17.54 -17.42 6.56
CA LYS A 42 -17.90 -17.43 5.15
C LYS A 42 -16.95 -16.49 4.41
N CYS A 43 -16.49 -16.94 3.24
CA CYS A 43 -15.75 -16.07 2.32
C CYS A 43 -16.73 -15.21 1.53
N ASP A 44 -16.40 -13.94 1.34
CA ASP A 44 -17.11 -13.02 0.46
C ASP A 44 -16.36 -12.86 -0.87
N TYR A 45 -16.74 -13.66 -1.85
CA TYR A 45 -16.14 -13.60 -3.19
C TYR A 45 -16.64 -12.42 -4.01
N GLU A 46 -17.80 -11.84 -3.67
CA GLU A 46 -18.39 -10.71 -4.39
C GLU A 46 -17.69 -9.39 -4.05
N THR A 47 -17.08 -9.31 -2.86
CA THR A 47 -16.31 -8.14 -2.41
C THR A 47 -14.81 -8.40 -2.30
N ALA A 48 -14.32 -9.42 -3.01
CA ALA A 48 -12.89 -9.68 -3.12
C ALA A 48 -12.14 -8.44 -3.62
N GLY A 49 -10.97 -8.19 -3.02
CA GLY A 49 -10.09 -7.07 -3.38
C GLY A 49 -9.50 -7.23 -4.79
N GLU A 50 -8.76 -6.21 -5.21
CA GLU A 50 -8.05 -6.27 -6.50
C GLU A 50 -6.93 -7.31 -6.48
N THR A 51 -6.54 -7.79 -7.66
CA THR A 51 -5.36 -8.63 -7.80
C THR A 51 -4.10 -7.78 -7.80
N TYR A 52 -3.15 -8.11 -6.95
CA TYR A 52 -1.87 -7.43 -6.81
C TYR A 52 -0.71 -8.43 -6.73
N ILE A 53 0.51 -7.91 -6.87
CA ILE A 53 1.74 -8.72 -6.90
C ILE A 53 2.44 -8.66 -5.55
N THR A 54 2.71 -9.82 -4.95
CA THR A 54 3.45 -9.96 -3.68
C THR A 54 4.89 -10.42 -3.87
N GLY A 55 5.20 -11.01 -5.03
CA GLY A 55 6.54 -11.52 -5.29
C GLY A 55 6.86 -11.67 -6.76
N ILE A 56 8.12 -11.44 -7.10
CA ILE A 56 8.69 -11.70 -8.43
C ILE A 56 10.11 -12.24 -8.29
N TRP A 57 10.43 -13.27 -9.08
CA TRP A 57 11.74 -13.93 -9.08
C TRP A 57 12.22 -14.15 -10.49
N TYR A 58 13.53 -14.08 -10.70
CA TYR A 58 14.12 -14.42 -11.98
C TYR A 58 14.15 -15.95 -12.18
N GLY A 59 13.80 -16.41 -13.38
CA GLY A 59 13.78 -17.82 -13.75
C GLY A 59 12.39 -18.48 -13.71
N THR A 60 12.36 -19.77 -14.05
CA THR A 60 11.15 -20.59 -14.08
C THR A 60 11.02 -21.38 -12.79
N ASP A 61 9.86 -21.33 -12.14
CA ASP A 61 9.55 -22.06 -10.89
C ASP A 61 10.58 -21.75 -9.79
N THR A 62 10.86 -20.46 -9.61
CA THR A 62 11.88 -19.97 -8.66
C THR A 62 11.29 -19.29 -7.43
N ALA A 63 9.96 -19.23 -7.30
CA ALA A 63 9.30 -18.69 -6.11
C ALA A 63 9.84 -19.35 -4.84
N TYR A 64 10.27 -18.53 -3.87
CA TYR A 64 10.85 -18.95 -2.60
C TYR A 64 12.13 -19.81 -2.68
N ARG A 65 12.71 -19.98 -3.88
CA ARG A 65 13.97 -20.73 -4.09
C ARG A 65 15.15 -19.82 -4.36
N VAL A 66 14.89 -18.59 -4.79
CA VAL A 66 15.90 -17.55 -5.04
C VAL A 66 15.46 -16.25 -4.38
N GLU A 67 16.35 -15.27 -4.34
CA GLU A 67 16.02 -13.92 -3.87
C GLU A 67 14.95 -13.27 -4.76
N SER A 68 13.95 -12.66 -4.13
CA SER A 68 12.91 -11.92 -4.83
C SER A 68 13.46 -10.58 -5.35
N THR A 69 13.06 -10.22 -6.56
CA THR A 69 13.21 -8.86 -7.06
C THR A 69 12.18 -7.95 -6.40
N THR A 70 12.51 -6.67 -6.20
CA THR A 70 11.56 -5.67 -5.74
C THR A 70 10.39 -5.54 -6.71
N VAL A 71 9.17 -5.72 -6.21
CA VAL A 71 7.94 -5.46 -6.97
C VAL A 71 7.79 -3.94 -7.14
N PRO A 72 7.61 -3.42 -8.37
CA PRO A 72 7.33 -2.00 -8.55
C PRO A 72 6.00 -1.61 -7.87
N SER A 73 6.00 -0.49 -7.14
CA SER A 73 4.89 -0.05 -6.29
C SER A 73 3.55 0.07 -7.00
N GLN A 74 3.53 0.37 -8.30
CA GLN A 74 2.29 0.41 -9.09
C GLN A 74 1.54 -0.93 -9.20
N PHE A 75 2.18 -2.05 -8.82
CA PHE A 75 1.61 -3.39 -8.82
C PHE A 75 1.24 -3.89 -7.43
N HIS A 76 1.50 -3.11 -6.38
CA HIS A 76 0.96 -3.35 -5.05
C HIS A 76 -0.54 -3.02 -5.02
N GLU A 77 -1.26 -3.56 -4.03
CA GLU A 77 -2.66 -3.20 -3.80
C GLU A 77 -2.80 -1.69 -3.56
N THR A 78 -3.84 -1.07 -4.10
CA THR A 78 -4.14 0.36 -3.97
C THR A 78 -4.22 0.81 -2.53
N ILE A 79 -4.79 0.00 -1.62
CA ILE A 79 -4.82 0.33 -0.19
C ILE A 79 -3.40 0.37 0.39
N GLN A 80 -2.56 -0.62 0.08
CA GLN A 80 -1.16 -0.62 0.49
C GLN A 80 -0.39 0.56 -0.10
N ARG A 81 -0.59 0.87 -1.39
CA ARG A 81 0.00 2.05 -2.06
C ARG A 81 -0.37 3.34 -1.34
N LYS A 82 -1.64 3.50 -0.94
CA LYS A 82 -2.11 4.67 -0.16
C LYS A 82 -1.44 4.73 1.21
N ALA A 83 -1.32 3.59 1.91
CA ALA A 83 -0.71 3.52 3.23
C ALA A 83 0.80 3.82 3.18
N GLU A 84 1.53 3.24 2.23
CA GLU A 84 2.96 3.50 2.01
C GLU A 84 3.19 4.97 1.62
N HIS A 85 2.34 5.51 0.74
CA HIS A 85 2.46 6.90 0.27
C HIS A 85 2.06 7.94 1.33
N PHE A 86 1.27 7.56 2.33
CA PHE A 86 0.92 8.45 3.44
C PHE A 86 2.16 8.91 4.22
N GLN A 87 3.11 8.00 4.47
CA GLN A 87 4.38 8.36 5.13
C GLN A 87 5.18 9.34 4.26
N GLU A 88 5.26 9.10 2.94
CA GLU A 88 5.98 9.97 2.00
C GLU A 88 5.39 11.40 2.00
N LEU A 89 4.05 11.52 1.96
CA LEU A 89 3.34 12.80 2.08
C LEU A 89 3.58 13.47 3.43
N PHE A 90 3.48 12.72 4.52
CA PHE A 90 3.71 13.22 5.87
C PHE A 90 5.12 13.79 6.03
N ASP A 91 6.13 13.11 5.50
CA ASP A 91 7.52 13.58 5.54
C ASP A 91 7.70 14.91 4.79
N GLN A 92 7.01 15.11 3.66
CA GLN A 92 7.01 16.41 2.97
C GLN A 92 6.38 17.51 3.82
N LEU A 93 5.28 17.22 4.52
CA LEU A 93 4.60 18.17 5.40
C LEU A 93 5.46 18.52 6.61
N VAL A 94 6.08 17.54 7.26
CA VAL A 94 7.02 17.75 8.39
C VAL A 94 8.21 18.59 7.93
N TYR A 95 8.72 18.35 6.73
CA TYR A 95 9.86 19.10 6.21
C TYR A 95 9.57 20.60 6.10
N VAL A 96 8.39 20.99 5.58
CA VAL A 96 8.01 22.39 5.39
C VAL A 96 7.44 23.05 6.65
N ALA A 97 6.84 22.28 7.57
CA ALA A 97 6.22 22.77 8.81
C ALA A 97 7.23 23.14 9.93
N ARG A 98 8.50 23.38 9.60
CA ARG A 98 9.53 23.74 10.57
C ARG A 98 9.23 25.12 11.20
N PRO A 99 9.39 25.31 12.52
CA PRO A 99 9.09 26.60 13.17
C PRO A 99 9.86 27.80 12.61
N ALA A 100 11.10 27.59 12.16
CA ALA A 100 11.93 28.61 11.52
C ALA A 100 11.63 28.80 10.01
N GLY A 101 10.71 28.00 9.45
CA GLY A 101 10.47 27.89 8.03
C GLY A 101 11.61 27.18 7.27
N LEU A 102 11.53 27.23 5.94
CA LEU A 102 12.60 26.77 5.05
C LEU A 102 13.44 27.96 4.57
N SER A 103 14.76 27.75 4.49
CA SER A 103 15.60 28.66 3.72
C SER A 103 15.24 28.57 2.24
N ARG A 104 15.59 29.59 1.44
CA ARG A 104 15.34 29.56 -0.01
C ARG A 104 16.00 28.35 -0.69
N ALA A 105 17.23 28.03 -0.31
CA ALA A 105 17.95 26.88 -0.86
C ALA A 105 17.28 25.54 -0.49
N ASP A 106 16.75 25.41 0.73
CA ASP A 106 16.02 24.22 1.16
C ASP A 106 14.66 24.09 0.49
N PHE A 107 13.98 25.22 0.27
CA PHE A 107 12.72 25.27 -0.47
C PHE A 107 12.92 24.84 -1.93
N ASP A 108 13.93 25.36 -2.61
CA ASP A 108 14.25 25.02 -4.00
C ASP A 108 14.57 23.51 -4.17
N ARG A 109 15.19 22.90 -3.15
CA ARG A 109 15.46 21.45 -3.13
C ARG A 109 14.25 20.59 -2.79
N TRP A 110 13.32 21.13 -2.00
CA TRP A 110 12.14 20.42 -1.53
C TRP A 110 11.00 20.43 -2.54
N LEU A 111 10.76 21.58 -3.18
CA LEU A 111 9.58 21.78 -4.04
C LEU A 111 9.46 20.71 -5.15
N PRO A 112 10.52 20.31 -5.88
CA PRO A 112 10.40 19.25 -6.88
C PRO A 112 9.99 17.89 -6.28
N LYS A 113 10.49 17.55 -5.09
CA LYS A 113 10.13 16.31 -4.37
C LYS A 113 8.68 16.35 -3.92
N ALA A 114 8.24 17.48 -3.38
CA ALA A 114 6.86 17.67 -2.96
C ALA A 114 5.89 17.56 -4.15
N ILE A 115 6.23 18.17 -5.30
CA ILE A 115 5.44 18.05 -6.53
C ILE A 115 5.37 16.58 -6.98
N ALA A 116 6.50 15.87 -7.06
CA ALA A 116 6.51 14.46 -7.46
C ALA A 116 5.67 13.58 -6.51
N THR A 117 5.77 13.82 -5.19
CA THR A 117 4.98 13.13 -4.16
C THR A 117 3.48 13.38 -4.37
N VAL A 118 3.08 14.62 -4.69
CA VAL A 118 1.68 14.97 -4.97
C VAL A 118 1.18 14.33 -6.27
N GLU A 119 1.98 14.31 -7.32
CA GLU A 119 1.60 13.66 -8.59
C GLU A 119 1.44 12.14 -8.42
N LYS A 120 2.32 11.50 -7.64
CA LYS A 120 2.15 10.08 -7.27
C LYS A 120 0.89 9.86 -6.44
N ALA A 121 0.57 10.75 -5.49
CA ALA A 121 -0.67 10.67 -4.72
C ALA A 121 -1.91 10.74 -5.62
N LYS A 122 -1.93 11.68 -6.58
CA LYS A 122 -3.02 11.80 -7.58
C LYS A 122 -3.17 10.52 -8.39
N ALA A 123 -2.06 9.95 -8.87
CA ALA A 123 -2.08 8.70 -9.62
C ALA A 123 -2.67 7.54 -8.79
N ILE A 124 -2.28 7.40 -7.53
CA ILE A 124 -2.81 6.36 -6.63
C ILE A 124 -4.31 6.57 -6.36
N ILE A 125 -4.76 7.81 -6.15
CA ILE A 125 -6.18 8.14 -5.92
C ILE A 125 -7.03 7.79 -7.14
N GLU A 126 -6.50 8.00 -8.34
CA GLU A 126 -7.15 7.69 -9.62
C GLU A 126 -6.89 6.24 -10.07
N GLU A 127 -6.29 5.40 -9.22
CA GLU A 127 -5.96 3.99 -9.52
C GLU A 127 -5.08 3.82 -10.77
N ARG A 128 -4.30 4.85 -11.13
CA ARG A 128 -3.35 4.85 -12.25
C ARG A 128 -1.98 4.38 -11.80
N ARG A 129 -1.14 4.01 -12.77
CA ARG A 129 0.28 3.72 -12.56
C ARG A 129 1.00 4.94 -11.96
N ASP A 130 1.93 4.68 -11.05
CA ASP A 130 2.83 5.70 -10.50
C ASP A 130 3.58 6.44 -11.64
N PRO A 131 3.77 7.77 -11.55
CA PRO A 131 4.59 8.50 -12.50
C PRO A 131 6.01 7.94 -12.52
N ASP A 132 6.64 7.89 -13.70
CA ASP A 132 8.05 7.51 -13.79
C ASP A 132 8.88 8.50 -12.96
N VAL A 133 9.65 7.99 -12.00
CA VAL A 133 10.54 8.83 -11.20
C VAL A 133 11.60 9.37 -12.15
N GLN A 134 11.59 10.69 -12.38
CA GLN A 134 12.71 11.38 -13.03
C GLN A 134 13.91 11.32 -12.10
N THR A 135 14.61 10.19 -12.12
CA THR A 135 15.97 10.09 -11.61
C THR A 135 16.84 10.74 -12.68
N GLU A 136 17.33 11.96 -12.42
CA GLU A 136 18.50 12.42 -13.16
C GLU A 136 19.58 11.33 -13.05
N PRO A 137 20.23 10.95 -14.17
CA PRO A 137 21.31 9.97 -14.10
C PRO A 137 22.39 10.49 -13.14
N PRO A 138 23.07 9.60 -12.39
CA PRO A 138 24.21 10.03 -11.58
C PRO A 138 25.20 10.74 -12.51
N GLY A 139 25.63 11.94 -12.09
CA GLY A 139 26.28 12.95 -12.92
C GLY A 139 27.30 12.39 -13.91
N SER A 140 27.21 12.87 -15.16
CA SER A 140 28.26 12.76 -16.17
C SER A 140 29.48 13.61 -15.81
#